data_AF-A0A4Y2G4T8-F1
#
_entry.id   AF-A0A4Y2G4T8-F1
#
_cell.length_a   1.000
_cell.length_b   1.000
_cell.length_c   1.000
_cell.angle_alpha   90.00
_cell.angle_beta   90.00
_cell.angle_gamma   90.00
#
_symmetry.space_group_name_H-M   'P 1'
#
loop_
_entity.id
_entity.type
_entity.pdbx_description
1 polymer ?
#
loop_
_entity_poly.entity_id
_entity_poly.type
_entity_poly.pdbx_seq_one_letter_code
_entity_poly.pdbx_strand_id
1 'polypeptide(L)'
;MLCILKKSSALPHTIRDNILFLHAFSGCDATFTLFRQGKKKFMNILNSTELQKVVNIFRDENTCPDDIDEAGQKILMVLYGGKTVKELRSKLFQKSLIKNNFNLASPPPTTAAACEHSVRAYLQVQLWSGFAKSPLDWGWKETKHGLFPVTTHKEPAPPAFLSI
;
A
#
# COMPACT_ATOMS: atom_id res chain seq x y z
N MET A 1 8.51 -16.63 -0.60
CA MET A 1 7.31 -17.34 -1.10
C MET A 1 7.05 -18.70 -0.44
N LEU A 2 8.06 -19.58 -0.34
CA LEU A 2 7.89 -20.97 0.19
C LEU A 2 7.32 -21.07 1.63
N CYS A 3 7.68 -20.18 2.55
CA CYS A 3 7.22 -20.25 3.94
C CYS A 3 5.75 -19.85 4.13
N ILE A 4 5.19 -19.02 3.22
CA ILE A 4 3.78 -18.61 3.27
C ILE A 4 2.88 -19.75 2.77
N LEU A 5 3.31 -20.44 1.69
CA LEU A 5 2.57 -21.57 1.13
C LEU A 5 2.48 -22.75 2.12
N LYS A 6 3.51 -23.01 2.93
CA LYS A 6 3.50 -24.09 3.94
C LYS A 6 2.51 -23.86 5.10
N LYS A 7 2.10 -22.61 5.40
CA LYS A 7 1.08 -22.28 6.41
C LYS A 7 -0.33 -22.10 5.82
N SER A 8 -0.46 -22.21 4.49
CA SER A 8 -1.66 -21.85 3.74
C SER A 8 -2.87 -22.75 4.00
N SER A 9 -2.66 -24.03 4.29
CA SER A 9 -3.74 -25.02 4.51
C SER A 9 -4.51 -24.83 5.82
N ALA A 10 -3.99 -24.08 6.79
CA ALA A 10 -4.64 -23.82 8.08
C ALA A 10 -5.34 -22.44 8.13
N LEU A 11 -5.31 -21.67 7.05
CA LEU A 11 -5.89 -20.32 6.99
C LEU A 11 -7.34 -20.37 6.45
N PRO A 12 -8.21 -19.44 6.89
CA PRO A 12 -9.54 -19.29 6.29
C PRO A 12 -9.46 -19.10 4.77
N HIS A 13 -10.41 -19.65 4.03
CA HIS A 13 -10.43 -19.58 2.56
C HIS A 13 -10.22 -18.16 2.02
N THR A 14 -10.89 -17.16 2.61
CA THR A 14 -10.72 -15.75 2.26
C THR A 14 -9.27 -15.26 2.37
N ILE A 15 -8.53 -15.69 3.39
CA ILE A 15 -7.14 -15.27 3.59
C ILE A 15 -6.23 -15.95 2.58
N ARG A 16 -6.49 -17.23 2.29
CA ARG A 16 -5.75 -18.00 1.29
C ARG A 16 -5.88 -17.39 -0.11
N ASP A 17 -7.11 -17.04 -0.50
CA ASP A 17 -7.39 -16.52 -1.83
C ASP A 17 -6.82 -15.10 -2.04
N ASN A 18 -6.52 -14.39 -0.95
CA ASN A 18 -5.95 -13.04 -0.95
C ASN A 18 -4.50 -13.00 -0.44
N ILE A 19 -3.81 -14.14 -0.39
CA ILE A 19 -2.47 -14.22 0.22
C ILE A 19 -1.42 -13.39 -0.52
N LEU A 20 -1.52 -13.32 -1.86
CA LEU A 20 -0.63 -12.53 -2.71
C LEU A 20 -0.81 -11.04 -2.41
N PHE A 21 -2.06 -10.57 -2.42
CA PHE A 21 -2.39 -9.19 -2.07
C PHE A 21 -1.93 -8.85 -0.65
N LEU A 22 -2.26 -9.70 0.33
CA LEU A 22 -1.85 -9.49 1.72
C LEU A 22 -0.34 -9.30 1.84
N HIS A 23 0.44 -10.16 1.18
CA HIS A 23 1.89 -10.07 1.24
C HIS A 23 2.42 -8.82 0.51
N ALA A 24 1.92 -8.53 -0.68
CA ALA A 24 2.35 -7.38 -1.47
C ALA A 24 1.98 -6.06 -0.80
N PHE A 25 0.74 -5.90 -0.33
CA PHE A 25 0.26 -4.60 0.18
C PHE A 25 0.68 -4.33 1.63
N SER A 26 0.77 -5.34 2.49
CA SER A 26 1.22 -5.14 3.88
C SER A 26 2.74 -5.01 4.03
N GLY A 27 3.49 -5.25 2.95
CA GLY A 27 4.94 -5.18 2.89
C GLY A 27 5.57 -6.52 2.48
N CYS A 28 6.19 -6.51 1.31
CA CYS A 28 7.18 -7.49 0.86
C CYS A 28 8.51 -6.77 0.59
N ASP A 29 9.51 -7.45 0.03
CA ASP A 29 10.82 -6.86 -0.23
C ASP A 29 10.76 -5.69 -1.26
N ALA A 30 9.70 -5.63 -2.07
CA ALA A 30 9.49 -4.64 -3.12
C ALA A 30 8.46 -3.55 -2.79
N THR A 31 7.80 -3.61 -1.63
CA THR A 31 6.75 -2.66 -1.22
C THR A 31 7.00 -2.14 0.20
N PHE A 32 6.54 -0.92 0.47
CA PHE A 32 6.77 -0.32 1.78
C PHE A 32 5.95 -1.02 2.86
N THR A 33 6.52 -1.13 4.06
CA THR A 33 5.76 -1.51 5.25
C THR A 33 5.06 -0.29 5.82
N LEU A 34 3.76 -0.38 6.05
CA LEU A 34 3.00 0.69 6.70
C LEU A 34 3.30 0.68 8.21
N PHE A 35 3.81 1.80 8.72
CA PHE A 35 4.21 1.90 10.12
C PHE A 35 3.04 1.56 11.06
N ARG A 36 3.31 0.65 12.01
CA ARG A 36 2.34 0.10 12.99
C ARG A 36 1.12 -0.61 12.40
N GLN A 37 1.11 -0.93 11.10
CA GLN A 37 0.07 -1.75 10.49
C GLN A 37 0.57 -3.17 10.27
N GLY A 38 0.45 -4.01 11.30
CA GLY A 38 0.88 -5.40 11.22
C GLY A 38 -0.04 -6.29 10.38
N LYS A 39 0.48 -7.43 9.90
CA LYS A 39 -0.26 -8.41 9.08
C LYS A 39 -1.58 -8.89 9.72
N LYS A 40 -1.64 -9.00 11.05
CA LYS A 40 -2.88 -9.35 11.78
C LYS A 40 -4.01 -8.34 11.55
N LYS A 41 -3.69 -7.05 11.48
CA LYS A 41 -4.68 -5.99 11.24
C LYS A 41 -5.20 -6.04 9.81
N PHE A 42 -4.32 -6.30 8.85
CA PHE A 42 -4.71 -6.57 7.46
C PHE A 42 -5.65 -7.77 7.33
N MET A 43 -5.34 -8.89 7.99
CA MET A 43 -6.23 -10.06 7.98
C MET A 43 -7.62 -9.75 8.56
N ASN A 44 -7.69 -8.98 9.66
CA ASN A 44 -8.98 -8.58 10.23
C ASN A 44 -9.82 -7.74 9.28
N ILE A 45 -9.16 -6.85 8.52
CA ILE A 45 -9.80 -5.95 7.55
C ILE A 45 -10.39 -6.74 6.37
N LEU A 46 -9.74 -7.83 5.95
CA LEU A 46 -10.25 -8.71 4.88
C LEU A 46 -11.46 -9.57 5.27
N ASN A 47 -11.83 -9.63 6.54
CA ASN A 47 -13.09 -10.25 6.95
C ASN A 47 -14.31 -9.42 6.51
N SER A 48 -14.13 -8.16 6.12
CA SER A 48 -15.20 -7.34 5.54
C SER A 48 -15.46 -7.72 4.08
N THR A 49 -16.72 -8.06 3.75
CA THR A 49 -17.15 -8.36 2.38
C THR A 49 -16.95 -7.19 1.43
N GLU A 50 -17.09 -5.95 1.93
CA GLU A 50 -16.84 -4.74 1.15
C GLU A 50 -15.37 -4.67 0.72
N LEU A 51 -14.44 -4.94 1.63
CA LEU A 51 -13.01 -4.86 1.32
C LEU A 51 -12.51 -6.04 0.50
N GLN A 52 -13.17 -7.20 0.57
CA GLN A 52 -12.89 -8.27 -0.38
C GLN A 52 -13.15 -7.83 -1.83
N LYS A 53 -14.21 -7.05 -2.08
CA LYS A 53 -14.45 -6.47 -3.42
C LYS A 53 -13.32 -5.51 -3.82
N VAL A 54 -12.89 -4.67 -2.89
CA VAL A 54 -11.77 -3.73 -3.12
C VAL A 54 -10.46 -4.48 -3.41
N VAL A 55 -10.23 -5.63 -2.78
CA VAL A 55 -9.02 -6.43 -3.00
C VAL A 55 -9.04 -7.15 -4.34
N ASN A 56 -10.22 -7.51 -4.86
CA ASN A 56 -10.33 -8.14 -6.17
C ASN A 56 -9.85 -7.21 -7.30
N ILE A 57 -9.89 -5.89 -7.12
CA ILE A 57 -9.29 -4.90 -8.03
C ILE A 57 -7.79 -5.19 -8.24
N PHE A 58 -7.07 -5.64 -7.21
CA PHE A 58 -5.65 -5.96 -7.33
C PHE A 58 -5.37 -7.27 -8.09
N ARG A 59 -6.38 -8.12 -8.24
CA ARG A 59 -6.28 -9.44 -8.88
C ARG A 59 -6.66 -9.38 -10.36
N ASP A 60 -7.47 -8.42 -10.76
CA ASP A 60 -7.89 -8.26 -12.14
C ASP A 60 -6.76 -7.63 -12.98
N GLU A 61 -6.37 -8.33 -14.05
CA GLU A 61 -5.30 -7.94 -14.95
C GLU A 61 -5.64 -6.65 -15.73
N ASN A 62 -6.92 -6.37 -15.96
CA ASN A 62 -7.39 -5.28 -16.82
C ASN A 62 -7.77 -4.02 -16.05
N THR A 63 -7.57 -4.02 -14.73
CA THR A 63 -7.84 -2.87 -13.89
C THR A 63 -6.95 -1.68 -14.26
N CYS A 64 -7.55 -0.49 -14.32
CA CYS A 64 -6.81 0.73 -14.60
C CYS A 64 -6.13 1.31 -13.34
N PRO A 65 -5.10 2.17 -13.49
CA PRO A 65 -4.41 2.78 -12.36
C PRO A 65 -5.31 3.59 -11.41
N ASP A 66 -6.36 4.23 -11.90
CA ASP A 66 -7.26 5.05 -11.08
C ASP A 66 -8.07 4.19 -10.11
N ASP A 67 -8.59 3.05 -10.56
CA ASP A 67 -9.28 2.08 -9.70
C ASP A 67 -8.35 1.50 -8.62
N ILE A 68 -7.08 1.27 -8.97
CA ILE A 68 -6.05 0.80 -8.03
C ILE A 68 -5.76 1.86 -6.96
N ASP A 69 -5.68 3.13 -7.35
CA ASP A 69 -5.48 4.25 -6.42
C ASP A 69 -6.67 4.38 -5.46
N GLU A 70 -7.89 4.41 -5.98
CA GLU A 70 -9.10 4.49 -5.14
C GLU A 70 -9.17 3.30 -4.16
N ALA A 71 -8.92 2.08 -4.65
CA ALA A 71 -8.89 0.88 -3.85
C ALA A 71 -7.84 0.96 -2.72
N GLY A 72 -6.61 1.36 -3.08
CA GLY A 72 -5.51 1.55 -2.15
C GLY A 72 -5.79 2.59 -1.06
N GLN A 73 -6.35 3.74 -1.45
CA GLN A 73 -6.75 4.79 -0.52
C GLN A 73 -7.87 4.31 0.43
N LYS A 74 -8.85 3.57 -0.09
CA LYS A 74 -9.93 2.98 0.72
C LYS A 74 -9.39 1.98 1.76
N ILE A 75 -8.45 1.12 1.37
CA ILE A 75 -7.76 0.20 2.30
C ILE A 75 -7.01 0.99 3.39
N LEU A 76 -6.29 2.05 3.03
CA LEU A 76 -5.58 2.91 3.98
C LEU A 76 -6.53 3.62 4.96
N MET A 77 -7.66 4.12 4.47
CA MET A 77 -8.66 4.76 5.32
C MET A 77 -9.19 3.81 6.39
N VAL A 78 -9.46 2.55 6.04
CA VAL A 78 -9.90 1.54 7.00
C VAL A 78 -8.77 1.14 7.95
N LEU A 79 -7.54 0.97 7.45
CA LEU A 79 -6.37 0.66 8.28
C LEU A 79 -6.15 1.72 9.35
N TYR A 80 -6.22 3.00 9.01
CA TYR A 80 -5.94 4.09 9.93
C TYR A 80 -7.18 4.63 10.67
N GLY A 81 -8.38 4.18 10.29
CA GLY A 81 -9.64 4.48 10.97
C GLY A 81 -10.13 5.91 10.75
N GLY A 82 -10.23 6.36 9.50
CA GLY A 82 -10.69 7.73 9.18
C GLY A 82 -11.36 7.86 7.82
N LYS A 83 -11.87 9.08 7.55
CA LYS A 83 -12.70 9.40 6.37
C LYS A 83 -11.91 9.85 5.14
N THR A 84 -10.77 10.50 5.35
CA THR A 84 -9.87 10.88 4.25
C THR A 84 -8.41 10.74 4.71
N VAL A 85 -7.50 10.50 3.76
CA VAL A 85 -6.05 10.42 4.05
C VAL A 85 -5.54 11.74 4.64
N LYS A 86 -6.02 12.90 4.15
CA LYS A 86 -5.62 14.23 4.64
C LYS A 86 -6.01 14.45 6.10
N GLU A 87 -7.26 14.16 6.46
CA GLU A 87 -7.73 14.26 7.85
C GLU A 87 -6.97 13.31 8.77
N LEU A 88 -6.76 12.07 8.32
CA LEU A 88 -5.99 11.07 9.06
C LEU A 88 -4.57 11.55 9.36
N ARG A 89 -3.88 12.10 8.35
CA ARG A 89 -2.54 12.65 8.52
C ARG A 89 -2.51 13.79 9.53
N SER A 90 -3.40 14.77 9.39
CA SER A 90 -3.47 15.92 10.31
C SER A 90 -3.74 15.46 11.75
N LYS A 91 -4.75 14.61 11.95
CA LYS A 91 -5.13 14.07 13.26
C LYS A 91 -4.01 13.25 13.90
N LEU A 92 -3.37 12.36 13.15
CA LEU A 92 -2.30 11.50 13.69
C LEU A 92 -1.02 12.28 13.96
N PHE A 93 -0.71 13.28 13.13
CA PHE A 93 0.37 14.20 13.37
C PHE A 93 0.15 14.99 14.66
N GLN A 94 -1.00 15.64 14.83
CA GLN A 94 -1.34 16.35 16.07
C GLN A 94 -1.27 15.45 17.30
N LYS A 95 -1.84 14.24 17.22
CA LYS A 95 -1.75 13.25 18.31
C LYS A 95 -0.33 12.81 18.62
N SER A 96 0.57 12.83 17.64
CA SER A 96 1.97 12.45 17.85
C SER A 96 2.74 13.55 18.58
N LEU A 97 2.41 14.84 18.37
CA LEU A 97 3.07 15.97 19.04
C LEU A 97 2.87 15.97 20.56
N ILE A 98 1.78 15.38 21.05
CA ILE A 98 1.43 15.31 22.47
C ILE A 98 2.19 14.16 23.17
N LYS A 99 2.87 13.28 22.42
CA LYS A 99 3.59 12.13 22.97
C LYS A 99 5.04 12.47 23.23
N ASN A 100 5.55 12.06 24.40
CA ASN A 100 6.98 12.18 24.75
C ASN A 100 7.92 11.43 23.79
N ASN A 101 7.40 10.50 22.97
CA ASN A 101 8.14 9.74 21.97
C ASN A 101 7.59 9.98 20.56
N PHE A 102 7.51 11.26 20.17
CA PHE A 102 7.13 11.67 18.82
C PHE A 102 7.87 10.84 17.76
N ASN A 103 7.11 10.21 16.87
CA ASN A 103 7.66 9.43 15.77
C ASN A 103 7.07 9.93 14.45
N LEU A 104 7.94 10.46 13.60
CA LEU A 104 7.61 11.02 12.29
C LEU A 104 6.97 10.00 11.33
N ALA A 105 7.13 8.70 11.57
CA ALA A 105 6.49 7.65 10.78
C ALA A 105 5.04 7.35 11.24
N SER A 106 4.54 8.01 12.28
CA SER A 106 3.18 7.79 12.80
C SER A 106 2.03 8.18 11.87
N PRO A 107 2.13 9.22 11.02
CA PRO A 107 1.09 9.51 10.03
C PRO A 107 1.06 8.45 8.92
N PRO A 108 -0.12 8.18 8.32
CA PRO A 108 -0.19 7.35 7.12
C PRO A 108 0.55 8.03 5.96
N PRO A 109 0.92 7.29 4.89
CA PRO A 109 1.48 7.86 3.67
C PRO A 109 0.65 9.03 3.11
N THR A 110 1.27 9.92 2.34
CA THR A 110 0.54 10.92 1.55
C THR A 110 -0.31 10.21 0.49
N THR A 111 -1.30 10.90 -0.10
CA THR A 111 -2.09 10.32 -1.20
C THR A 111 -1.21 9.90 -2.38
N ALA A 112 -0.22 10.71 -2.74
CA ALA A 112 0.75 10.36 -3.79
C ALA A 112 1.56 9.10 -3.43
N ALA A 113 2.12 9.02 -2.21
CA ALA A 113 2.89 7.85 -1.79
C ALA A 113 2.00 6.59 -1.65
N ALA A 114 0.73 6.76 -1.28
CA ALA A 114 -0.26 5.70 -1.23
C ALA A 114 -0.60 5.14 -2.62
N CYS A 115 -0.78 6.02 -3.60
CA CYS A 115 -0.98 5.64 -5.01
C CYS A 115 0.22 4.80 -5.50
N GLU A 116 1.43 5.31 -5.34
CA GLU A 116 2.68 4.60 -5.69
C GLU A 116 2.83 3.23 -5.01
N HIS A 117 2.47 3.15 -3.73
CA HIS A 117 2.47 1.88 -3.00
C HIS A 117 1.45 0.89 -3.57
N SER A 118 0.27 1.39 -3.95
CA SER A 118 -0.82 0.57 -4.48
C SER A 118 -0.49 0.03 -5.87
N VAL A 119 0.08 0.84 -6.77
CA VAL A 119 0.49 0.37 -8.11
C VAL A 119 1.63 -0.65 -8.04
N ARG A 120 2.58 -0.50 -7.11
CA ARG A 120 3.63 -1.52 -6.90
C ARG A 120 3.09 -2.81 -6.29
N ALA A 121 2.15 -2.69 -5.34
CA ALA A 121 1.49 -3.87 -4.78
C ALA A 121 0.70 -4.61 -5.86
N TYR A 122 0.01 -3.88 -6.75
CA TYR A 122 -0.65 -4.43 -7.92
C TYR A 122 0.32 -5.18 -8.83
N LEU A 123 1.40 -4.54 -9.28
CA LEU A 123 2.43 -5.17 -10.11
C LEU A 123 2.92 -6.49 -9.47
N GLN A 124 3.20 -6.47 -8.17
CA GLN A 124 3.70 -7.65 -7.47
C GLN A 124 2.69 -8.80 -7.45
N VAL A 125 1.40 -8.49 -7.24
CA VAL A 125 0.31 -9.49 -7.29
C VAL A 125 0.18 -10.08 -8.68
N GLN A 126 0.27 -9.25 -9.72
CA GLN A 126 0.13 -9.68 -11.12
C GLN A 126 1.30 -10.58 -11.54
N LEU A 127 2.54 -10.19 -11.22
CA LEU A 127 3.73 -10.99 -11.47
C LEU A 127 3.67 -12.36 -10.76
N TRP A 128 3.23 -12.39 -9.50
CA TRP A 128 3.06 -13.66 -8.77
C TRP A 128 1.90 -14.51 -9.28
N SER A 129 0.94 -13.90 -9.98
CA SER A 129 -0.18 -14.60 -10.62
C SER A 129 0.16 -15.11 -12.02
N GLY A 130 1.38 -14.82 -12.53
CA GLY A 130 1.87 -15.28 -13.83
C GLY A 130 1.66 -14.30 -14.98
N PHE A 131 1.15 -13.09 -14.71
CA PHE A 131 0.97 -12.06 -15.73
C PHE A 131 2.26 -11.25 -15.92
N ALA A 132 2.67 -11.09 -17.19
CA ALA A 132 3.82 -10.27 -17.53
C ALA A 132 3.41 -8.79 -17.58
N LYS A 133 4.00 -7.96 -16.71
CA LYS A 133 3.80 -6.50 -16.69
C LYS A 133 5.15 -5.80 -16.53
N SER A 134 5.36 -4.69 -17.22
CA SER A 134 6.60 -3.91 -17.17
C SER A 134 6.66 -3.09 -15.88
N PRO A 135 7.73 -3.19 -15.06
CA PRO A 135 7.84 -2.40 -13.83
C PRO A 135 7.77 -0.88 -14.06
N LEU A 136 8.23 -0.40 -15.22
CA LEU A 136 8.25 1.03 -15.57
C LEU A 136 6.86 1.65 -15.66
N ASP A 137 5.84 0.85 -15.97
CA ASP A 137 4.46 1.30 -16.04
C ASP A 137 3.78 1.34 -14.66
N TRP A 138 4.42 0.75 -13.63
CA TRP A 138 3.79 0.48 -12.33
C TRP A 138 4.65 0.91 -11.14
N GLY A 139 5.08 2.17 -11.15
CA GLY A 139 5.71 2.82 -9.99
C GLY A 139 7.19 2.49 -9.78
N TRP A 140 7.89 2.08 -10.85
CA TRP A 140 9.34 1.94 -10.89
C TRP A 140 9.94 2.84 -11.98
N LYS A 141 11.18 3.28 -11.77
CA LYS A 141 11.96 4.01 -12.75
C LYS A 141 13.31 3.36 -12.96
N GLU A 142 13.80 3.41 -14.19
CA GLU A 142 15.14 2.97 -14.51
C GLU A 142 16.18 4.01 -14.09
N THR A 143 17.30 3.54 -13.57
CA THR A 143 18.46 4.34 -13.23
C THR A 143 19.73 3.60 -13.67
N LYS A 144 20.88 4.29 -13.70
CA LYS A 144 22.19 3.65 -13.91
C LYS A 144 22.53 2.51 -12.92
N HIS A 145 21.79 2.41 -11.81
CA HIS A 145 21.97 1.41 -10.76
C HIS A 145 20.83 0.37 -10.74
N GLY A 146 20.02 0.31 -11.80
CA GLY A 146 18.87 -0.59 -11.91
C GLY A 146 17.54 0.10 -11.61
N LEU A 147 16.53 -0.69 -11.27
CA LEU A 147 15.17 -0.21 -11.01
C LEU A 147 15.05 0.36 -9.59
N PHE A 148 14.54 1.58 -9.49
CA PHE A 148 14.24 2.23 -8.21
C PHE A 148 12.75 2.54 -8.11
N PRO A 149 12.16 2.44 -6.91
CA PRO A 149 10.76 2.78 -6.72
C PRO A 149 10.54 4.28 -6.88
N VAL A 150 9.45 4.65 -7.55
CA VAL A 150 8.96 6.04 -7.58
C VAL A 150 8.27 6.32 -6.24
N THR A 151 8.76 7.30 -5.49
CA THR A 151 8.24 7.61 -4.15
C THR A 151 7.13 8.65 -4.18
N THR A 152 7.22 9.61 -5.10
CA THR A 152 6.23 10.67 -5.34
C THR A 152 6.56 11.39 -6.66
N HIS A 153 5.54 11.79 -7.40
CA HIS A 153 5.65 12.72 -8.53
C HIS A 153 5.47 14.18 -8.12
N LYS A 154 5.12 14.43 -6.85
CA LYS A 154 4.98 15.79 -6.30
C LYS A 154 6.32 16.32 -5.80
N GLU A 155 6.51 17.61 -5.98
CA GLU A 155 7.63 18.36 -5.40
C GLU A 155 7.74 18.15 -3.87
N PRO A 156 8.96 18.10 -3.31
CA PRO A 156 9.17 17.93 -1.86
C PRO A 156 8.53 19.02 -1.00
N ALA A 157 8.46 20.24 -1.53
CA ALA A 157 7.82 21.38 -0.89
C ALA A 157 7.22 22.32 -1.97
N PRO A 158 6.17 23.09 -1.64
CA PRO A 158 5.69 24.15 -2.52
C PRO A 158 6.84 25.10 -2.90
N PRO A 159 6.90 25.57 -4.17
CA PRO A 159 8.01 26.41 -4.65
C PRO A 159 8.29 27.64 -3.78
N ALA A 160 7.25 28.23 -3.18
CA ALA A 160 7.35 29.39 -2.29
C ALA A 160 8.24 29.16 -1.06
N PHE A 161 8.46 27.91 -0.64
CA PHE A 161 9.35 27.57 0.48
C PHE A 161 10.78 27.24 0.04
N LEU A 162 11.01 27.07 -1.27
CA LEU A 162 12.31 26.68 -1.84
C LEU A 162 13.06 27.86 -2.46
N SER A 163 12.36 28.97 -2.71
CA SER A 163 12.93 30.27 -3.05
C SER A 163 13.55 30.91 -1.79
N ILE A 164 14.83 30.62 -1.54
CA ILE A 164 15.73 31.33 -0.61
C ILE A 164 16.60 32.28 -1.43
#